data_AF-A0A1W2ADP5-F1
#
_entry.id   AF-A0A1W2ADP5-F1
#
_cell.length_a   1.000
_cell.length_b   1.000
_cell.length_c   1.000
_cell.angle_alpha   90.00
_cell.angle_beta   90.00
_cell.angle_gamma   90.00
#
_symmetry.space_group_name_H-M   'P 1'
#
loop_
_entity.id
_entity.type
_entity.pdbx_description
1 polymer ?
#
loop_
_entity_poly.entity_id
_entity_poly.type
_entity_poly.pdbx_seq_one_letter_code
_entity_poly.pdbx_strand_id
1 'polypeptide(L)'
;MNQIILVAKREFLSQVKNKTFIIMTVLSPLILVGIIGIIAWMMSANSEQKNIAVVDQSNEFITSLVSTENEIYNFYGTKDIKGIKDTLAESKSLDGLLIIPNFDKNDLSKVENGIELSTKGNIGVGFKEKLESKLNKRVEELKMEKAGISGEAMKSLDSKIKIKTFNLKGGAEDKGEYLKFGLAIFLAYVIFMFIMIYGVKVMRSVVEEKNNRVVEIIISSVKPFNLMMGKIMGTTMVALTQFIIWIGMGLGLLFAGSAFFASKIEKVSAQQTEMLAQANPDWMLKSQGIFTELLDMDYPLILILFVVYFFLGYLFYSSIFAAIGSAVDNDTDTQQFTFYPIFPMMIAMYGSMTTLENPDGPVSFWLSMIPLTSPISMVTRLPFGVEWWEIAISLALLIGSMLLMVFFASKIYRVGILMYGKKPSFKEMWKWMRYSS
;
A
#
# COMPACT_ATOMS: atom_id res chain seq x y z
N MET A 1 -37.07 -12.86 -14.37
CA MET A 1 -36.32 -11.67 -13.88
C MET A 1 -36.88 -11.12 -12.57
N ASN A 2 -38.20 -11.02 -12.38
CA ASN A 2 -38.80 -10.50 -11.12
C ASN A 2 -38.33 -11.20 -9.84
N GLN A 3 -38.12 -12.53 -9.86
CA GLN A 3 -37.63 -13.27 -8.69
C GLN A 3 -36.19 -12.92 -8.31
N ILE A 4 -35.29 -12.69 -9.28
CA ILE A 4 -33.88 -12.32 -9.01
C ILE A 4 -33.84 -10.97 -8.29
N ILE A 5 -34.59 -9.99 -8.78
CA ILE A 5 -34.65 -8.65 -8.21
C ILE A 5 -35.25 -8.68 -6.80
N LEU A 6 -36.30 -9.48 -6.57
CA LEU A 6 -36.90 -9.65 -5.25
C LEU A 6 -35.92 -10.21 -4.23
N VAL A 7 -35.16 -11.26 -4.61
CA VAL A 7 -34.12 -11.83 -3.75
C VAL A 7 -33.00 -10.81 -3.52
N ALA A 8 -32.51 -10.14 -4.56
CA ALA A 8 -31.47 -9.12 -4.45
C ALA A 8 -31.88 -7.98 -3.52
N LYS A 9 -33.12 -7.48 -3.64
CA LYS A 9 -33.67 -6.45 -2.76
C LYS A 9 -33.75 -6.91 -1.31
N ARG A 10 -34.18 -8.15 -1.06
CA ARG A 10 -34.22 -8.74 0.29
C ARG A 10 -32.81 -8.77 0.89
N GLU A 11 -31.86 -9.32 0.16
CA GLU A 11 -30.47 -9.45 0.60
C GLU A 11 -29.82 -8.08 0.85
N PHE A 12 -30.02 -7.13 -0.06
CA PHE A 12 -29.54 -5.76 0.09
C PHE A 12 -30.10 -5.09 1.34
N LEU A 13 -31.43 -5.09 1.51
CA LEU A 13 -32.08 -4.41 2.64
C LEU A 13 -31.75 -5.06 3.98
N SER A 14 -31.62 -6.39 4.02
CA SER A 14 -31.22 -7.13 5.23
C SER A 14 -29.84 -6.69 5.72
N GLN A 15 -28.93 -6.37 4.79
CA GLN A 15 -27.56 -6.01 5.12
C GLN A 15 -27.38 -4.51 5.38
N VAL A 16 -27.92 -3.64 4.52
CA VAL A 16 -27.74 -2.18 4.67
C VAL A 16 -28.45 -1.62 5.90
N LYS A 17 -29.58 -2.21 6.31
CA LYS A 17 -30.29 -1.81 7.53
C LYS A 17 -29.66 -2.35 8.81
N ASN A 18 -28.66 -3.22 8.71
CA ASN A 18 -27.99 -3.76 9.89
C ASN A 18 -27.17 -2.66 10.56
N LYS A 19 -27.37 -2.44 11.87
CA LYS A 19 -26.62 -1.45 12.65
C LYS A 19 -25.11 -1.65 12.52
N THR A 20 -24.65 -2.91 12.51
CA THR A 20 -23.22 -3.24 12.34
C THR A 20 -22.69 -2.76 10.98
N PHE A 21 -23.48 -2.88 9.91
CA PHE A 21 -23.08 -2.37 8.59
C PHE A 21 -22.93 -0.85 8.60
N ILE A 22 -23.90 -0.12 9.15
CA ILE A 22 -23.87 1.35 9.22
C ILE A 22 -22.67 1.82 10.06
N ILE A 23 -22.49 1.24 11.24
CA ILE A 23 -21.40 1.59 12.15
C ILE A 23 -20.05 1.30 11.49
N MET A 24 -19.82 0.09 10.97
CA MET A 24 -18.53 -0.27 10.39
C MET A 24 -18.24 0.51 9.10
N THR A 25 -19.26 0.82 8.29
CA THR A 25 -19.10 1.62 7.08
C THR A 25 -18.53 3.01 7.40
N VAL A 26 -19.01 3.66 8.45
CA VAL A 26 -18.53 5.00 8.84
C VAL A 26 -17.25 4.92 9.67
N LEU A 27 -17.16 3.93 10.56
CA LEU A 27 -16.05 3.80 11.50
C LEU A 27 -14.75 3.35 10.81
N SER A 28 -14.80 2.50 9.78
CA SER A 28 -13.59 1.98 9.12
C SER A 28 -12.71 3.07 8.49
N PRO A 29 -13.23 4.03 7.70
CA PRO A 29 -12.43 5.15 7.21
C PRO A 29 -11.88 6.04 8.34
N LEU A 30 -12.67 6.27 9.40
CA LEU A 30 -12.23 7.07 10.55
C LEU A 30 -11.08 6.40 11.31
N ILE A 31 -11.16 5.08 11.50
CA ILE A 31 -10.07 4.29 12.07
C ILE A 31 -8.82 4.40 11.19
N LEU A 32 -8.97 4.29 9.86
CA LEU A 32 -7.83 4.38 8.94
C LEU A 32 -7.15 5.76 9.02
N VAL A 33 -7.91 6.85 9.06
CA VAL A 33 -7.37 8.20 9.28
C VAL A 33 -6.70 8.31 10.66
N GLY A 34 -7.33 7.73 11.70
CA GLY A 34 -6.75 7.69 13.05
C GLY A 34 -5.44 6.92 13.11
N ILE A 35 -5.34 5.77 12.45
CA ILE A 35 -4.12 4.96 12.34
C ILE A 35 -3.03 5.74 11.58
N ILE A 36 -3.36 6.38 10.45
CA ILE A 36 -2.40 7.23 9.74
C ILE A 36 -1.90 8.36 10.64
N GLY A 37 -2.79 9.01 11.39
CA GLY A 37 -2.43 10.05 12.36
C GLY A 37 -1.53 9.52 13.49
N ILE A 38 -1.82 8.34 14.03
CA ILE A 38 -1.00 7.67 15.05
C ILE A 38 0.36 7.30 14.47
N ILE A 39 0.44 6.73 13.27
CA ILE A 39 1.71 6.39 12.61
C ILE A 39 2.53 7.65 12.36
N ALA A 40 1.93 8.72 11.84
CA ALA A 40 2.62 10.00 11.64
C ALA A 40 3.14 10.58 12.96
N TRP A 41 2.33 10.52 14.02
CA TRP A 41 2.75 10.91 15.36
C TRP A 41 3.87 10.02 15.88
N MET A 42 3.78 8.70 15.76
CA MET A 42 4.83 7.76 16.15
C MET A 42 6.12 8.00 15.38
N MET A 43 6.06 8.25 14.07
CA MET A 43 7.23 8.61 13.27
C MET A 43 7.89 9.90 13.77
N SER A 44 7.09 10.90 14.18
CA SER A 44 7.61 12.14 14.78
C SER A 44 8.11 11.97 16.21
N ALA A 45 7.49 11.09 17.00
CA ALA A 45 7.85 10.83 18.39
C ALA A 45 9.08 9.92 18.50
N ASN A 46 9.34 9.11 17.47
CA ASN A 46 10.46 8.17 17.40
C ASN A 46 11.71 8.76 16.72
N SER A 47 11.72 10.08 16.45
CA SER A 47 12.96 10.79 16.08
C SER A 47 13.82 10.99 17.34
N GLU A 48 14.49 9.93 17.77
CA GLU A 48 15.45 10.01 18.87
C GLU A 48 16.69 10.77 18.42
N GLN A 49 17.08 11.77 19.21
CA GLN A 49 18.37 12.42 19.08
C GLN A 49 19.47 11.41 19.40
N LYS A 50 20.40 11.21 18.47
CA LYS A 50 21.53 10.29 18.62
C LYS A 50 22.76 11.03 19.11
N ASN A 51 23.24 10.64 20.29
CA ASN A 51 24.40 11.22 20.93
C ASN A 51 25.62 10.31 20.76
N ILE A 52 26.58 10.76 19.96
CA ILE A 52 27.81 10.03 19.66
C ILE A 52 28.99 10.73 20.32
N ALA A 53 29.73 9.97 21.13
CA ALA A 53 31.06 10.37 21.58
C ALA A 53 32.05 10.07 20.46
N VAL A 54 32.84 11.05 20.07
CA VAL A 54 33.84 10.94 19.02
C VAL A 54 35.22 11.11 19.62
N VAL A 55 36.08 10.12 19.44
CA VAL A 55 37.50 10.19 19.77
C VAL A 55 38.25 10.17 18.46
N ASP A 56 38.61 11.36 17.98
CA ASP A 56 39.41 11.54 16.77
C ASP A 56 40.88 11.69 17.15
N GLN A 57 41.68 10.64 16.94
CA GLN A 57 43.11 10.66 17.24
C GLN A 57 43.92 11.40 16.17
N SER A 58 43.33 11.67 15.00
CA SER A 58 43.95 12.35 13.87
C SER A 58 43.70 13.86 13.86
N ASN A 59 42.61 14.30 14.50
CA ASN A 59 42.04 15.66 14.44
C ASN A 59 41.58 16.12 13.04
N GLU A 60 41.43 15.20 12.08
CA GLU A 60 41.06 15.53 10.70
C GLU A 60 39.54 15.50 10.42
N PHE A 61 38.73 14.95 11.34
CA PHE A 61 37.29 14.73 11.12
C PHE A 61 36.39 15.70 11.90
N ILE A 62 36.96 16.55 12.75
CA ILE A 62 36.22 17.50 13.61
C ILE A 62 35.30 18.41 12.80
N THR A 63 35.75 18.89 11.64
CA THR A 63 34.96 19.78 10.77
C THR A 63 33.92 19.04 9.92
N SER A 64 34.05 17.72 9.77
CA SER A 64 33.15 16.88 8.95
C SER A 64 31.93 16.36 9.72
N LEU A 65 32.06 16.20 11.04
CA LEU A 65 31.02 15.69 11.93
C LEU A 65 30.31 16.84 12.66
N VAL A 66 29.52 17.61 11.90
CA VAL A 66 28.73 18.73 12.44
C VAL A 66 27.42 18.21 13.07
N SER A 67 27.17 18.64 14.30
CA SER A 67 25.94 18.29 15.05
C SER A 67 24.70 18.94 14.43
N THR A 68 23.58 18.20 14.43
CA THR A 68 22.25 18.65 13.99
C THR A 68 21.23 18.40 15.09
N GLU A 69 19.98 18.82 14.91
CA GLU A 69 18.91 18.61 15.90
C GLU A 69 18.75 17.14 16.33
N ASN A 70 19.01 16.19 15.42
CA ASN A 70 18.82 14.76 15.67
C ASN A 70 20.15 13.98 15.83
N GLU A 71 21.31 14.60 15.64
CA GLU A 71 22.62 13.94 15.66
C GLU A 71 23.62 14.84 16.40
N ILE A 72 23.97 14.53 17.65
CA ILE A 72 24.98 15.27 18.41
C ILE A 72 26.30 14.51 18.40
N TYR A 73 27.36 15.18 17.95
CA TYR A 73 28.74 14.70 18.06
C TYR A 73 29.48 15.46 19.15
N ASN A 74 29.95 14.74 20.17
CA ASN A 74 30.76 15.30 21.27
C ASN A 74 32.19 14.77 21.17
N PHE A 75 33.18 15.65 21.07
CA PHE A 75 34.58 15.26 20.89
C PHE A 75 35.31 15.10 22.23
N TYR A 76 36.09 14.02 22.37
CA TYR A 76 36.83 13.68 23.59
C TYR A 76 38.29 13.32 23.30
N GLY A 77 39.13 13.40 24.33
CA GLY A 77 40.54 13.03 24.24
C GLY A 77 40.77 11.52 24.27
N THR A 78 41.94 11.08 23.80
CA THR A 78 42.34 9.66 23.77
C THR A 78 42.44 9.01 25.15
N LYS A 79 42.67 9.82 26.20
CA LYS A 79 42.73 9.35 27.59
C LYS A 79 41.37 8.97 28.14
N ASP A 80 40.28 9.44 27.53
CA ASP A 80 38.91 9.28 28.03
C ASP A 80 38.21 8.03 27.48
N ILE A 81 38.81 7.34 26.50
CA ILE A 81 38.21 6.17 25.81
C ILE A 81 37.67 5.14 26.79
N LYS A 82 38.43 4.81 27.84
CA LYS A 82 38.04 3.80 28.82
C LYS A 82 36.81 4.24 29.63
N GLY A 83 36.82 5.47 30.14
CA GLY A 83 35.68 6.04 30.88
C GLY A 83 34.44 6.23 30.01
N ILE A 84 34.60 6.53 28.72
CA ILE A 84 33.48 6.64 27.78
C ILE A 84 32.91 5.27 27.45
N LYS A 85 33.72 4.21 27.30
CA LYS A 85 33.24 2.83 27.14
C LYS A 85 32.43 2.38 28.35
N ASP A 86 32.89 2.69 29.56
CA ASP A 86 32.17 2.39 30.80
C ASP A 86 30.85 3.20 30.86
N THR A 87 30.89 4.49 30.50
CA THR A 87 29.69 5.35 30.42
C THR A 87 28.71 4.89 29.34
N LEU A 88 29.18 4.38 28.20
CA LEU A 88 28.34 3.81 27.14
C LEU A 88 27.63 2.54 27.61
N ALA A 89 28.29 1.72 28.44
CA ALA A 89 27.69 0.53 29.02
C ALA A 89 26.60 0.87 30.05
N GLU A 90 26.77 1.94 30.82
CA GLU A 90 25.90 2.27 31.96
C GLU A 90 24.82 3.31 31.63
N SER A 91 25.16 4.40 30.92
CA SER A 91 24.27 5.52 30.65
C SER A 91 23.24 5.24 29.54
N LYS A 92 22.11 5.96 29.58
CA LYS A 92 21.11 6.06 28.50
C LYS A 92 21.29 7.30 27.61
N SER A 93 22.20 8.20 27.97
CA SER A 93 22.40 9.47 27.27
C SER A 93 23.41 9.40 26.12
N LEU A 94 24.12 8.26 25.98
CA LEU A 94 25.15 8.05 24.97
C LEU A 94 24.78 6.81 24.14
N ASP A 95 24.67 6.99 22.83
CA ASP A 95 24.21 5.95 21.90
C ASP A 95 25.37 5.19 21.25
N GLY A 96 26.51 5.85 21.08
CA GLY A 96 27.69 5.25 20.49
C GLY A 96 28.99 5.98 20.80
N LEU A 97 30.09 5.25 20.67
CA LEU A 97 31.47 5.74 20.71
C LEU A 97 32.12 5.46 19.36
N LEU A 98 32.42 6.52 18.63
CA LEU A 98 33.17 6.50 17.38
C LEU A 98 34.65 6.74 17.70
N ILE A 99 35.51 5.78 17.33
CA ILE A 99 36.96 5.87 17.48
C ILE A 99 37.56 5.95 16.09
N ILE A 100 38.24 7.06 15.81
CA ILE A 100 38.98 7.27 14.57
C ILE A 100 40.47 7.14 14.92
N PRO A 101 41.17 6.14 14.38
CA PRO A 101 42.56 5.86 14.74
C PRO A 101 43.46 6.97 14.20
N ASN A 102 44.64 7.14 14.82
CA ASN A 102 45.65 7.99 14.23
C ASN A 102 46.20 7.33 12.96
N PHE A 103 46.47 8.11 11.94
CA PHE A 103 46.97 7.63 10.65
C PHE A 103 48.00 8.59 10.09
N ASP A 104 48.89 8.07 9.25
CA ASP A 104 49.76 8.91 8.45
C ASP A 104 48.93 9.48 7.30
N LYS A 105 48.95 10.80 7.09
CA LYS A 105 48.29 11.43 5.94
C LYS A 105 48.77 10.85 4.60
N ASN A 106 49.96 10.24 4.58
CA ASN A 106 50.50 9.55 3.42
C ASN A 106 49.95 8.13 3.22
N ASP A 107 49.40 7.49 4.26
CA ASP A 107 48.81 6.15 4.23
C ASP A 107 47.43 6.12 4.91
N LEU A 108 46.39 6.29 4.10
CA LEU A 108 44.99 6.34 4.54
C LEU A 108 44.36 4.96 4.76
N SER A 109 45.07 3.87 4.43
CA SER A 109 44.58 2.49 4.54
C SER A 109 44.16 2.13 5.98
N LYS A 110 44.79 2.77 6.97
CA LYS A 110 44.49 2.62 8.40
C LYS A 110 43.15 3.25 8.79
N VAL A 111 42.70 4.28 8.09
CA VAL A 111 41.39 4.92 8.35
C VAL A 111 40.27 4.12 7.70
N GLU A 112 40.50 3.66 6.48
CA GLU A 112 39.49 2.93 5.70
C GLU A 112 38.97 1.68 6.42
N ASN A 113 39.83 1.03 7.21
CA ASN A 113 39.48 -0.20 7.93
C ASN A 113 39.59 -0.09 9.46
N GLY A 114 40.01 1.06 9.99
CA GLY A 114 40.33 1.22 11.41
C GLY A 114 39.35 2.07 12.21
N ILE A 115 38.32 2.66 11.57
CA ILE A 115 37.26 3.37 12.29
C ILE A 115 36.35 2.35 12.99
N GLU A 116 36.24 2.47 14.31
CA GLU A 116 35.41 1.61 15.13
C GLU A 116 34.22 2.39 15.69
N LEU A 117 33.01 1.85 15.54
CA LEU A 117 31.81 2.35 16.20
C LEU A 117 31.32 1.32 17.23
N SER A 118 31.52 1.62 18.51
CA SER A 118 30.97 0.84 19.62
C SER A 118 29.59 1.38 19.98
N THR A 119 28.58 0.52 20.09
CA THR A 119 27.20 0.93 20.45
C THR A 119 26.66 0.04 21.55
N LYS A 120 25.76 0.59 22.38
CA LYS A 120 25.06 -0.18 23.43
C LYS A 120 23.94 -1.06 22.86
N GLY A 121 23.36 -0.63 21.74
CA GLY A 121 22.23 -1.29 21.09
C GLY A 121 22.20 -1.01 19.59
N ASN A 122 21.02 -1.24 18.98
CA ASN A 122 20.84 -0.96 17.56
C ASN A 122 20.79 0.56 17.32
N ILE A 123 21.82 1.10 16.67
CA ILE A 123 21.93 2.54 16.38
C ILE A 123 21.11 2.97 15.16
N GLY A 124 20.47 2.01 14.47
CA GLY A 124 19.69 2.20 13.26
C GLY A 124 20.54 2.13 12.00
N VAL A 125 20.13 1.30 11.03
CA VAL A 125 20.84 1.09 9.75
C VAL A 125 21.01 2.41 9.01
N GLY A 126 19.97 3.24 8.95
CA GLY A 126 20.03 4.54 8.27
C GLY A 126 20.94 5.57 8.96
N PHE A 127 21.17 5.49 10.27
CA PHE A 127 22.14 6.37 10.93
C PHE A 127 23.57 5.95 10.60
N LYS A 128 23.85 4.64 10.63
CA LYS A 128 25.16 4.09 10.27
C LYS A 128 25.56 4.47 8.84
N GLU A 129 24.67 4.29 7.87
CA GLU A 129 24.90 4.64 6.45
C GLU A 129 25.19 6.14 6.27
N LYS A 130 24.46 7.01 6.99
CA LYS A 130 24.72 8.47 6.99
C LYS A 130 26.09 8.79 7.58
N LEU A 131 26.46 8.17 8.69
CA LEU A 131 27.75 8.38 9.34
C LEU A 131 28.90 7.92 8.44
N GLU A 132 28.78 6.74 7.83
CA GLU A 132 29.74 6.23 6.84
C GLU A 132 29.86 7.19 5.64
N SER A 133 28.75 7.71 5.13
CA SER A 133 28.76 8.70 4.04
C SER A 133 29.51 9.99 4.41
N LYS A 134 29.31 10.52 5.64
CA LYS A 134 30.06 11.70 6.14
C LYS A 134 31.56 11.42 6.24
N LEU A 135 31.93 10.25 6.79
CA LEU A 135 33.34 9.85 6.96
C LEU A 135 34.02 9.61 5.61
N ASN A 136 33.35 8.90 4.69
CA ASN A 136 33.85 8.64 3.34
C ASN A 136 34.09 9.95 2.58
N LYS A 137 33.15 10.90 2.65
CA LYS A 137 33.33 12.21 2.03
C LYS A 137 34.59 12.93 2.56
N ARG A 138 34.84 12.89 3.87
CA ARG A 138 36.05 13.50 4.43
C ARG A 138 37.33 12.76 4.01
N VAL A 139 37.31 11.42 3.95
CA VAL A 139 38.44 10.63 3.44
C VAL A 139 38.72 10.95 1.97
N GLU A 140 37.69 11.13 1.15
CA GLU A 140 37.83 11.58 -0.25
C GLU A 140 38.47 12.97 -0.34
N GLU A 141 38.04 13.93 0.47
CA GLU A 141 38.64 15.27 0.56
C GLU A 141 40.14 15.18 0.94
N LEU A 142 40.52 14.35 1.92
CA LEU A 142 41.91 14.14 2.32
C LEU A 142 42.76 13.53 1.18
N LYS A 143 42.20 12.60 0.41
CA LYS A 143 42.86 12.03 -0.79
C LYS A 143 43.10 13.11 -1.85
N MET A 144 42.14 14.01 -2.04
CA MET A 144 42.24 15.11 -3.00
C MET A 144 43.26 16.17 -2.56
N GLU A 145 43.26 16.54 -1.28
CA GLU A 145 44.29 17.41 -0.67
C GLU A 145 45.70 16.84 -0.91
N LYS A 146 45.89 15.52 -0.67
CA LYS A 146 47.16 14.82 -0.93
C LYS A 146 47.57 14.86 -2.41
N ALA A 147 46.61 14.76 -3.32
CA ALA A 147 46.86 14.86 -4.76
C ALA A 147 47.20 16.28 -5.23
N GLY A 148 47.25 17.27 -4.33
CA GLY A 148 47.59 18.66 -4.65
C GLY A 148 46.42 19.43 -5.26
N ILE A 149 45.19 18.93 -5.12
CA ILE A 149 43.98 19.60 -5.63
C ILE A 149 43.64 20.74 -4.65
N SER A 150 43.51 21.97 -5.14
CA SER A 150 43.15 23.13 -4.30
C SER A 150 41.70 23.02 -3.80
N GLY A 151 41.38 23.62 -2.65
CA GLY A 151 40.02 23.58 -2.07
C GLY A 151 38.93 24.15 -2.98
N GLU A 152 39.30 25.06 -3.89
CA GLU A 152 38.40 25.58 -4.94
C GLU A 152 38.16 24.56 -6.05
N ALA A 153 39.21 23.84 -6.48
CA ALA A 153 39.09 22.75 -7.43
C ALA A 153 38.25 21.59 -6.86
N MET A 154 38.38 21.27 -5.57
CA MET A 154 37.52 20.29 -4.89
C MET A 154 36.03 20.69 -4.89
N LYS A 155 35.71 21.95 -4.62
CA LYS A 155 34.32 22.44 -4.69
C LYS A 155 33.75 22.40 -6.12
N SER A 156 34.60 22.58 -7.13
CA SER A 156 34.19 22.42 -8.53
C SER A 156 33.99 20.95 -8.95
N LEU A 157 34.62 20.00 -8.24
CA LEU A 157 34.46 18.55 -8.45
C LEU A 157 33.20 17.99 -7.77
N ASP A 158 32.75 18.57 -6.65
CA ASP A 158 31.47 18.24 -5.98
C ASP A 158 30.26 18.80 -6.76
N SER A 159 30.15 18.38 -8.02
CA SER A 159 29.02 18.72 -8.88
C SER A 159 27.83 17.82 -8.55
N LYS A 160 26.87 18.36 -7.80
CA LYS A 160 25.59 17.68 -7.58
C LYS A 160 24.70 17.87 -8.81
N ILE A 161 24.83 16.97 -9.77
CA ILE A 161 23.97 16.95 -10.96
C ILE A 161 22.55 16.59 -10.52
N LYS A 162 21.66 17.60 -10.49
CA LYS A 162 20.22 17.38 -10.37
C LYS A 162 19.66 17.09 -11.75
N ILE A 163 19.37 15.82 -12.03
CA ILE A 163 18.67 15.44 -13.25
C ILE A 163 17.23 15.94 -13.12
N LYS A 164 16.85 16.85 -14.02
CA LYS A 164 15.45 17.24 -14.20
C LYS A 164 14.85 16.31 -15.24
N THR A 165 14.06 15.36 -14.79
CA THR A 165 13.34 14.43 -15.68
C THR A 165 12.04 15.10 -16.12
N PHE A 166 11.85 15.22 -17.43
CA PHE A 166 10.60 15.71 -18.02
C PHE A 166 9.89 14.55 -18.71
N ASN A 167 8.71 14.18 -18.23
CA ASN A 167 7.90 13.18 -18.91
C ASN A 167 7.18 13.82 -20.11
N LEU A 168 7.51 13.37 -21.32
CA LEU A 168 6.94 13.88 -22.57
C LEU A 168 5.44 13.54 -22.72
N LYS A 169 4.89 12.60 -21.94
CA LYS A 169 3.46 12.27 -21.88
C LYS A 169 2.65 13.15 -20.90
N GLY A 170 3.26 14.19 -20.31
CA GLY A 170 2.57 15.12 -19.40
C GLY A 170 2.66 14.66 -17.96
N GLY A 171 3.64 15.21 -17.23
CA GLY A 171 3.79 15.05 -15.79
C GLY A 171 5.16 15.55 -15.34
N ALA A 172 5.17 16.50 -14.41
CA ALA A 172 6.41 16.96 -13.76
C ALA A 172 6.89 15.92 -12.73
N GLU A 173 8.22 15.78 -12.64
CA GLU A 173 9.12 15.20 -11.61
C GLU A 173 8.73 13.95 -10.77
N ASP A 174 9.78 13.21 -10.37
CA ASP A 174 9.86 12.00 -9.50
C ASP A 174 8.94 11.93 -8.26
N LYS A 175 8.28 13.02 -7.85
CA LYS A 175 7.48 13.07 -6.62
C LYS A 175 5.99 12.78 -6.86
N GLY A 176 5.45 13.11 -8.03
CA GLY A 176 4.10 12.73 -8.43
C GLY A 176 3.93 11.22 -8.60
N GLU A 177 5.03 10.52 -8.90
CA GLU A 177 5.04 9.06 -9.00
C GLU A 177 4.73 8.39 -7.66
N TYR A 178 5.29 8.87 -6.54
CA TYR A 178 4.96 8.33 -5.21
C TYR A 178 3.49 8.52 -4.84
N LEU A 179 2.88 9.62 -5.29
CA LEU A 179 1.47 9.90 -5.05
C LEU A 179 0.56 9.03 -5.90
N LYS A 180 0.85 8.90 -7.20
CA LYS A 180 0.19 7.96 -8.12
C LYS A 180 0.28 6.53 -7.61
N PHE A 181 1.45 6.15 -7.10
CA PHE A 181 1.68 4.85 -6.47
C PHE A 181 0.86 4.64 -5.20
N GLY A 182 0.87 5.62 -4.29
CA GLY A 182 0.06 5.55 -3.06
C GLY A 182 -1.42 5.38 -3.37
N LEU A 183 -1.93 6.12 -4.36
CA LEU A 183 -3.30 5.98 -4.87
C LEU A 183 -3.53 4.59 -5.49
N ALA A 184 -2.64 4.13 -6.37
CA ALA A 184 -2.72 2.82 -7.02
C ALA A 184 -2.84 1.67 -6.01
N ILE A 185 -1.91 1.61 -5.04
CA ILE A 185 -1.93 0.58 -3.99
C ILE A 185 -3.19 0.70 -3.13
N PHE A 186 -3.59 1.91 -2.77
CA PHE A 186 -4.78 2.12 -1.97
C PHE A 186 -6.02 1.57 -2.68
N LEU A 187 -6.22 1.90 -3.96
CA LEU A 187 -7.35 1.39 -4.74
C LEU A 187 -7.30 -0.14 -4.89
N ALA A 188 -6.11 -0.71 -5.16
CA ALA A 188 -5.92 -2.16 -5.25
C ALA A 188 -6.24 -2.88 -3.93
N TYR A 189 -5.73 -2.36 -2.81
CA TYR A 189 -6.00 -2.89 -1.48
C TYR A 189 -7.48 -2.85 -1.16
N VAL A 190 -8.15 -1.75 -1.52
CA VAL A 190 -9.58 -1.61 -1.31
C VAL A 190 -10.36 -2.63 -2.14
N ILE A 191 -10.06 -2.83 -3.43
CA ILE A 191 -10.69 -3.88 -4.26
C ILE A 191 -10.46 -5.26 -3.63
N PHE A 192 -9.21 -5.58 -3.29
CA PHE A 192 -8.82 -6.84 -2.67
C PHE A 192 -9.64 -7.12 -1.39
N MET A 193 -9.68 -6.15 -0.48
CA MET A 193 -10.39 -6.26 0.79
C MET A 193 -11.89 -6.43 0.58
N PHE A 194 -12.52 -5.67 -0.33
CA PHE A 194 -13.95 -5.79 -0.58
C PHE A 194 -14.32 -7.12 -1.21
N ILE A 195 -13.59 -7.55 -2.24
CA ILE A 195 -13.82 -8.85 -2.87
C ILE A 195 -13.67 -9.96 -1.84
N MET A 196 -12.67 -9.89 -0.97
CA MET A 196 -12.47 -10.87 0.10
C MET A 196 -13.62 -10.87 1.11
N ILE A 197 -13.92 -9.72 1.74
CA ILE A 197 -14.92 -9.62 2.80
C ILE A 197 -16.29 -10.06 2.28
N TYR A 198 -16.72 -9.51 1.14
CA TYR A 198 -18.04 -9.79 0.60
C TYR A 198 -18.12 -11.13 -0.14
N GLY A 199 -17.01 -11.62 -0.69
CA GLY A 199 -16.93 -12.96 -1.28
C GLY A 199 -17.12 -14.05 -0.24
N VAL A 200 -16.37 -13.96 0.87
CA VAL A 200 -16.52 -14.89 2.01
C VAL A 200 -17.94 -14.83 2.59
N LYS A 201 -18.55 -13.63 2.64
CA LYS A 201 -19.94 -13.46 3.09
C LYS A 201 -20.95 -14.19 2.20
N VAL A 202 -20.78 -14.12 0.87
CA VAL A 202 -21.62 -14.87 -0.08
C VAL A 202 -21.47 -16.37 0.18
N MET A 203 -20.24 -16.86 0.28
CA MET A 203 -19.96 -18.28 0.54
C MET A 203 -20.63 -18.77 1.84
N ARG A 204 -20.42 -18.09 2.96
CA ARG A 204 -21.03 -18.46 4.26
C ARG A 204 -22.54 -18.42 4.21
N SER A 205 -23.11 -17.40 3.58
CA SER A 205 -24.56 -17.28 3.44
C SER A 205 -25.19 -18.44 2.65
N VAL A 206 -24.46 -19.04 1.69
CA VAL A 206 -24.92 -20.24 0.97
C VAL A 206 -24.87 -21.47 1.88
N VAL A 207 -23.82 -21.61 2.69
CA VAL A 207 -23.68 -22.70 3.66
C VAL A 207 -24.74 -22.63 4.75
N GLU A 208 -25.01 -21.44 5.28
CA GLU A 208 -26.07 -21.21 6.28
C GLU A 208 -27.45 -21.59 5.73
N GLU A 209 -27.77 -21.24 4.48
CA GLU A 209 -29.03 -21.64 3.85
C GLU A 209 -29.15 -23.16 3.73
N LYS A 210 -28.07 -23.81 3.31
CA LYS A 210 -27.97 -25.26 3.19
C LYS A 210 -28.19 -25.95 4.54
N ASN A 211 -27.57 -25.45 5.59
CA ASN A 211 -27.61 -26.08 6.91
C ASN A 211 -28.93 -25.85 7.65
N ASN A 212 -29.64 -24.74 7.41
CA ASN A 212 -30.81 -24.33 8.22
C ASN A 212 -32.17 -24.87 7.73
N ARG A 213 -32.24 -25.92 6.89
CA ARG A 213 -33.48 -26.44 6.25
C ARG A 213 -34.27 -25.40 5.43
N VAL A 214 -33.73 -24.19 5.29
CA VAL A 214 -34.32 -23.09 4.51
C VAL A 214 -34.31 -23.42 3.02
N VAL A 215 -33.33 -24.21 2.56
CA VAL A 215 -33.18 -24.63 1.17
C VAL A 215 -34.39 -25.41 0.62
N GLU A 216 -34.97 -26.33 1.39
CA GLU A 216 -36.12 -27.14 0.96
C GLU A 216 -37.35 -26.27 0.68
N ILE A 217 -37.57 -25.26 1.51
CA ILE A 217 -38.67 -24.31 1.38
C ILE A 217 -38.41 -23.35 0.21
N ILE A 218 -37.20 -22.80 0.09
CA ILE A 218 -36.89 -21.79 -0.93
C ILE A 218 -36.84 -22.39 -2.35
N ILE A 219 -36.27 -23.60 -2.52
CA ILE A 219 -36.17 -24.23 -3.85
C ILE A 219 -37.54 -24.63 -4.39
N SER A 220 -38.54 -24.88 -3.53
CA SER A 220 -39.92 -25.12 -3.95
C SER A 220 -40.58 -23.89 -4.60
N SER A 221 -40.10 -22.69 -4.26
CA SER A 221 -40.69 -21.41 -4.65
C SER A 221 -39.90 -20.67 -5.74
N VAL A 222 -38.57 -20.86 -5.78
CA VAL A 222 -37.67 -20.14 -6.69
C VAL A 222 -36.59 -21.08 -7.24
N LYS A 223 -36.32 -21.00 -8.55
CA LYS A 223 -35.25 -21.77 -9.19
C LYS A 223 -33.88 -21.45 -8.54
N PRO A 224 -33.00 -22.44 -8.28
CA PRO A 224 -31.69 -22.23 -7.64
C PRO A 224 -30.83 -21.14 -8.31
N PHE A 225 -30.87 -21.05 -9.64
CA PHE A 225 -30.18 -19.99 -10.40
C PHE A 225 -30.65 -18.59 -9.98
N ASN A 226 -31.96 -18.38 -9.87
CA ASN A 226 -32.52 -17.07 -9.54
C ASN A 226 -32.17 -16.67 -8.10
N LEU A 227 -32.09 -17.64 -7.20
CA LEU A 227 -31.70 -17.44 -5.81
C LEU A 227 -30.22 -17.02 -5.70
N MET A 228 -29.32 -17.79 -6.33
CA MET A 228 -27.89 -17.49 -6.33
C MET A 228 -27.59 -16.13 -6.97
N MET A 229 -28.16 -15.86 -8.15
CA MET A 229 -27.94 -14.60 -8.86
C MET A 229 -28.50 -13.40 -8.08
N GLY A 230 -29.68 -13.56 -7.46
CA GLY A 230 -30.26 -12.54 -6.60
C GLY A 230 -29.35 -12.25 -5.40
N LYS A 231 -28.78 -13.29 -4.77
CA LYS A 231 -27.85 -13.13 -3.66
C LYS A 231 -26.58 -12.37 -4.05
N ILE A 232 -25.93 -12.80 -5.15
CA ILE A 232 -24.73 -12.15 -5.67
C ILE A 232 -25.01 -10.68 -6.00
N MET A 233 -26.10 -10.37 -6.71
CA MET A 233 -26.46 -8.98 -7.05
C MET A 233 -26.77 -8.16 -5.80
N GLY A 234 -27.50 -8.72 -4.84
CA GLY A 234 -27.84 -8.06 -3.58
C GLY A 234 -26.60 -7.68 -2.77
N THR A 235 -25.66 -8.63 -2.59
CA THR A 235 -24.39 -8.35 -1.90
C THR A 235 -23.49 -7.40 -2.67
N THR A 236 -23.50 -7.46 -4.02
CA THR A 236 -22.79 -6.48 -4.86
C THR A 236 -23.28 -5.06 -4.60
N MET A 237 -24.61 -4.87 -4.56
CA MET A 237 -25.21 -3.55 -4.30
C MET A 237 -24.86 -3.00 -2.92
N VAL A 238 -24.74 -3.87 -1.90
CA VAL A 238 -24.28 -3.48 -0.56
C VAL A 238 -22.86 -2.95 -0.62
N ALA A 239 -21.96 -3.69 -1.27
CA ALA A 239 -20.57 -3.29 -1.42
C ALA A 239 -20.43 -1.96 -2.18
N LEU A 240 -21.16 -1.80 -3.30
CA LEU A 240 -21.21 -0.53 -4.06
C LEU A 240 -21.72 0.64 -3.21
N THR A 241 -22.73 0.41 -2.37
CA THR A 241 -23.26 1.45 -1.47
C THR A 241 -22.19 1.88 -0.47
N GLN A 242 -21.48 0.92 0.13
CA GLN A 242 -20.37 1.22 1.03
C GLN A 242 -19.25 2.00 0.32
N PHE A 243 -18.95 1.66 -0.94
CA PHE A 243 -17.99 2.39 -1.77
C PHE A 243 -18.38 3.85 -1.99
N ILE A 244 -19.62 4.10 -2.39
CA ILE A 244 -20.12 5.46 -2.63
C ILE A 244 -20.02 6.29 -1.34
N ILE A 245 -20.35 5.69 -0.19
CA ILE A 245 -20.20 6.35 1.11
C ILE A 245 -18.73 6.68 1.38
N TRP A 246 -17.80 5.76 1.13
CA TRP A 246 -16.37 5.99 1.35
C TRP A 246 -15.77 7.04 0.42
N ILE A 247 -16.13 7.03 -0.87
CA ILE A 247 -15.71 8.06 -1.83
C ILE A 247 -16.25 9.41 -1.38
N GLY A 248 -17.54 9.50 -1.01
CA GLY A 248 -18.14 10.72 -0.49
C GLY A 248 -17.47 11.24 0.78
N MET A 249 -17.17 10.35 1.74
CA MET A 249 -16.43 10.70 2.96
C MET A 249 -15.00 11.14 2.67
N GLY A 250 -14.29 10.43 1.78
CA GLY A 250 -12.92 10.77 1.38
C GLY A 250 -12.84 12.14 0.72
N LEU A 251 -13.72 12.41 -0.24
CA LEU A 251 -13.85 13.74 -0.85
C LEU A 251 -14.20 14.80 0.21
N GLY A 252 -15.16 14.52 1.09
CA GLY A 252 -15.54 15.42 2.18
C GLY A 252 -14.37 15.75 3.11
N LEU A 253 -13.52 14.77 3.44
CA LEU A 253 -12.31 14.95 4.24
C LEU A 253 -11.24 15.76 3.50
N LEU A 254 -11.08 15.58 2.19
CA LEU A 254 -10.17 16.39 1.37
C LEU A 254 -10.62 17.86 1.32
N PHE A 255 -11.92 18.10 1.12
CA PHE A 255 -12.50 19.45 1.17
C PHE A 255 -12.39 20.08 2.57
N ALA A 256 -12.71 19.34 3.63
CA ALA A 256 -12.60 19.83 5.00
C ALA A 256 -11.13 20.08 5.40
N GLY A 257 -10.22 19.19 5.00
CA GLY A 257 -8.78 19.29 5.25
C GLY A 257 -8.15 20.48 4.53
N SER A 258 -8.51 20.71 3.26
CA SER A 258 -8.05 21.88 2.50
C SER A 258 -8.59 23.18 3.08
N ALA A 259 -9.87 23.24 3.45
CA ALA A 259 -10.46 24.42 4.11
C ALA A 259 -9.80 24.68 5.49
N PHE A 260 -9.55 23.64 6.28
CA PHE A 260 -8.85 23.74 7.56
C PHE A 260 -7.41 24.22 7.38
N PHE A 261 -6.70 23.66 6.40
CA PHE A 261 -5.31 24.06 6.08
C PHE A 261 -5.23 25.49 5.57
N ALA A 262 -6.12 25.89 4.65
CA ALA A 262 -6.25 27.25 4.16
C ALA A 262 -6.53 28.23 5.32
N SER A 263 -7.42 27.88 6.25
CA SER A 263 -7.71 28.70 7.43
C SER A 263 -6.53 28.80 8.41
N LYS A 264 -5.64 27.80 8.45
CA LYS A 264 -4.39 27.87 9.20
C LYS A 264 -3.38 28.78 8.52
N ILE A 265 -3.23 28.70 7.19
CA ILE A 265 -2.35 29.59 6.41
C ILE A 265 -2.80 31.04 6.52
N GLU A 266 -4.10 31.31 6.46
CA GLU A 266 -4.66 32.67 6.61
C GLU A 266 -4.40 33.27 8.01
N LYS A 267 -4.21 32.41 9.03
CA LYS A 267 -3.81 32.80 10.40
C LYS A 267 -2.29 32.84 10.60
N VAL A 268 -1.49 32.34 9.67
CA VAL A 268 -0.04 32.58 9.66
C VAL A 268 0.17 33.94 9.00
N SER A 269 0.52 34.95 9.79
CA SER A 269 0.83 36.29 9.26
C SER A 269 1.85 36.20 8.12
N ALA A 270 1.74 37.07 7.11
CA ALA A 270 2.63 37.08 5.93
C ALA A 270 4.13 37.00 6.31
N GLN A 271 4.51 37.60 7.44
CA GLN A 271 5.86 37.61 7.99
C GLN A 271 6.32 36.24 8.55
N GLN A 272 5.40 35.43 9.06
CA GLN A 272 5.69 34.10 9.61
C GLN A 272 5.69 33.01 8.52
N THR A 273 4.89 33.23 7.46
CA THR A 273 4.94 32.44 6.21
C THR A 273 6.25 32.70 5.46
N GLU A 274 6.73 33.95 5.40
CA GLU A 274 8.06 34.29 4.85
C GLU A 274 9.21 33.69 5.68
N MET A 275 9.13 33.69 7.02
CA MET A 275 10.13 33.03 7.87
C MET A 275 10.13 31.50 7.70
N LEU A 276 8.97 30.86 7.57
CA LEU A 276 8.87 29.43 7.27
C LEU A 276 9.34 29.09 5.84
N ALA A 277 9.12 29.99 4.87
CA ALA A 277 9.62 29.86 3.50
C ALA A 277 11.15 30.00 3.43
N GLN A 278 11.75 30.88 4.24
CA GLN A 278 13.20 31.05 4.33
C GLN A 278 13.89 29.96 5.13
N ALA A 279 13.26 29.42 6.18
CA ALA A 279 13.87 28.41 7.05
C ALA A 279 14.01 27.03 6.38
N ASN A 280 13.11 26.68 5.45
CA ASN A 280 13.18 25.39 4.77
C ASN A 280 12.49 25.44 3.38
N PRO A 281 12.99 26.22 2.39
CA PRO A 281 12.31 26.48 1.11
C PRO A 281 11.84 25.23 0.34
N ASP A 282 12.43 24.06 0.60
CA ASP A 282 12.03 22.77 0.05
C ASP A 282 10.65 22.27 0.54
N TRP A 283 10.15 22.64 1.73
CA TRP A 283 8.87 22.14 2.26
C TRP A 283 7.67 22.80 1.57
N MET A 284 7.75 24.11 1.32
CA MET A 284 6.65 24.88 0.74
C MET A 284 6.49 24.56 -0.75
N LEU A 285 7.62 24.47 -1.48
CA LEU A 285 7.68 23.95 -2.85
C LEU A 285 7.22 22.48 -2.94
N LYS A 286 7.59 21.61 -1.98
CA LYS A 286 7.06 20.23 -1.88
C LYS A 286 5.55 20.20 -1.69
N SER A 287 5.03 21.02 -0.78
CA SER A 287 3.60 21.02 -0.44
C SER A 287 2.72 21.55 -1.58
N GLN A 288 3.20 22.54 -2.34
CA GLN A 288 2.52 23.03 -3.53
C GLN A 288 2.59 22.02 -4.67
N GLY A 289 3.75 21.40 -4.93
CA GLY A 289 3.92 20.41 -6.00
C GLY A 289 3.04 19.17 -5.83
N ILE A 290 2.95 18.64 -4.61
CA ILE A 290 2.06 17.50 -4.28
C ILE A 290 0.59 17.86 -4.51
N PHE A 291 0.17 19.09 -4.19
CA PHE A 291 -1.21 19.53 -4.32
C PHE A 291 -1.61 19.72 -5.79
N THR A 292 -0.71 20.26 -6.62
CA THR A 292 -0.93 20.44 -8.05
C THR A 292 -0.96 19.12 -8.81
N GLU A 293 -0.09 18.16 -8.46
CA GLU A 293 -0.07 16.82 -9.07
C GLU A 293 -1.29 15.97 -8.69
N LEU A 294 -1.83 16.16 -7.47
CA LEU A 294 -3.08 15.54 -7.06
C LEU A 294 -4.18 15.97 -8.06
N LEU A 295 -4.35 17.27 -8.28
CA LEU A 295 -5.43 17.82 -9.11
C LEU A 295 -5.30 17.53 -10.62
N ASP A 296 -4.09 17.24 -11.11
CA ASP A 296 -3.83 16.98 -12.54
C ASP A 296 -4.22 15.56 -13.00
N MET A 297 -4.56 14.65 -12.07
CA MET A 297 -4.97 13.29 -12.41
C MET A 297 -6.40 13.25 -12.99
N ASP A 298 -6.61 12.35 -13.96
CA ASP A 298 -7.96 12.04 -14.47
C ASP A 298 -8.74 11.16 -13.47
N TYR A 299 -9.12 11.75 -12.34
CA TYR A 299 -9.94 11.11 -11.32
C TYR A 299 -11.26 10.57 -11.86
N PRO A 300 -12.01 11.27 -12.74
CA PRO A 300 -13.22 10.72 -13.31
C PRO A 300 -12.99 9.37 -13.99
N LEU A 301 -11.98 9.27 -14.85
CA LEU A 301 -11.64 8.02 -15.52
C LEU A 301 -11.25 6.93 -14.51
N ILE A 302 -10.32 7.25 -13.60
CA ILE A 302 -9.82 6.30 -12.59
C ILE A 302 -10.98 5.76 -11.75
N LEU A 303 -11.87 6.63 -11.27
CA LEU A 303 -13.01 6.24 -10.44
C LEU A 303 -14.05 5.42 -11.22
N ILE A 304 -14.35 5.78 -12.46
CA ILE A 304 -15.28 5.01 -13.29
C ILE A 304 -14.73 3.61 -13.55
N LEU A 305 -13.49 3.51 -14.03
CA LEU A 305 -12.85 2.22 -14.31
C LEU A 305 -12.65 1.41 -13.03
N PHE A 306 -12.29 2.05 -11.92
CA PHE A 306 -12.25 1.43 -10.60
C PHE A 306 -13.58 0.76 -10.25
N VAL A 307 -14.70 1.48 -10.37
CA VAL A 307 -16.04 0.92 -10.08
C VAL A 307 -16.40 -0.21 -11.03
N VAL A 308 -16.07 -0.09 -12.32
CA VAL A 308 -16.32 -1.13 -13.33
C VAL A 308 -15.51 -2.40 -13.04
N TYR A 309 -14.19 -2.29 -12.83
CA TYR A 309 -13.32 -3.42 -12.49
C TYR A 309 -13.70 -4.04 -11.15
N PHE A 310 -14.01 -3.23 -10.15
CA PHE A 310 -14.53 -3.70 -8.87
C PHE A 310 -15.82 -4.51 -9.06
N PHE A 311 -16.81 -3.96 -9.78
CA PHE A 311 -18.09 -4.62 -9.99
C PHE A 311 -17.94 -5.95 -10.72
N LEU A 312 -17.20 -5.96 -11.84
CA LEU A 312 -16.98 -7.16 -12.64
C LEU A 312 -16.13 -8.20 -11.91
N GLY A 313 -15.05 -7.75 -11.27
CA GLY A 313 -14.20 -8.60 -10.43
C GLY A 313 -14.99 -9.20 -9.27
N TYR A 314 -15.81 -8.41 -8.60
CA TYR A 314 -16.68 -8.88 -7.52
C TYR A 314 -17.67 -9.94 -8.02
N LEU A 315 -18.36 -9.73 -9.14
CA LEU A 315 -19.26 -10.74 -9.71
C LEU A 315 -18.52 -12.04 -10.07
N PHE A 316 -17.32 -11.92 -10.66
CA PHE A 316 -16.47 -13.06 -10.98
C PHE A 316 -16.10 -13.86 -9.72
N TYR A 317 -15.54 -13.20 -8.70
CA TYR A 317 -15.10 -13.85 -7.47
C TYR A 317 -16.24 -14.34 -6.59
N SER A 318 -17.32 -13.57 -6.44
CA SER A 318 -18.51 -13.98 -5.70
C SER A 318 -19.14 -15.23 -6.31
N SER A 319 -19.06 -15.43 -7.63
CA SER A 319 -19.48 -16.67 -8.27
C SER A 319 -18.60 -17.86 -7.86
N ILE A 320 -17.29 -17.67 -7.78
CA ILE A 320 -16.36 -18.70 -7.29
C ILE A 320 -16.67 -19.04 -5.82
N PHE A 321 -16.83 -18.02 -4.97
CA PHE A 321 -17.18 -18.19 -3.56
C PHE A 321 -18.54 -18.86 -3.37
N ALA A 322 -19.55 -18.51 -4.17
CA ALA A 322 -20.86 -19.16 -4.15
C ALA A 322 -20.75 -20.64 -4.55
N ALA A 323 -19.97 -20.96 -5.59
CA ALA A 323 -19.74 -22.34 -6.02
C ALA A 323 -19.07 -23.18 -4.93
N ILE A 324 -18.05 -22.63 -4.26
CA ILE A 324 -17.40 -23.27 -3.11
C ILE A 324 -18.39 -23.46 -1.97
N GLY A 325 -19.17 -22.41 -1.62
CA GLY A 325 -20.16 -22.45 -0.54
C GLY A 325 -21.24 -23.51 -0.76
N SER A 326 -21.63 -23.78 -2.01
CA SER A 326 -22.57 -24.86 -2.32
C SER A 326 -21.95 -26.25 -2.19
N ALA A 327 -20.64 -26.38 -2.39
CA ALA A 327 -19.93 -27.64 -2.38
C ALA A 327 -19.52 -28.12 -0.97
N VAL A 328 -19.55 -27.24 0.03
CA VAL A 328 -19.13 -27.54 1.41
C VAL A 328 -20.32 -27.59 2.36
N ASP A 329 -20.17 -28.32 3.46
CA ASP A 329 -21.24 -28.57 4.44
C ASP A 329 -21.01 -27.86 5.79
N ASN A 330 -19.78 -27.44 6.10
CA ASN A 330 -19.43 -26.85 7.40
C ASN A 330 -18.53 -25.61 7.27
N ASP A 331 -18.52 -24.79 8.33
CA ASP A 331 -17.73 -23.56 8.36
C ASP A 331 -16.22 -23.79 8.35
N THR A 332 -15.73 -24.89 8.91
CA THR A 332 -14.30 -25.21 8.91
C THR A 332 -13.75 -25.46 7.51
N ASP A 333 -14.51 -26.16 6.66
CA ASP A 333 -14.17 -26.36 5.25
C ASP A 333 -14.19 -25.02 4.51
N THR A 334 -15.18 -24.15 4.75
CA THR A 334 -15.23 -22.83 4.09
C THR A 334 -13.94 -22.04 4.30
N GLN A 335 -13.33 -22.09 5.49
CA GLN A 335 -12.10 -21.38 5.78
C GLN A 335 -10.92 -21.93 4.96
N GLN A 336 -10.82 -23.24 4.78
CA GLN A 336 -9.76 -23.85 3.98
C GLN A 336 -9.94 -23.54 2.49
N PHE A 337 -11.16 -23.65 1.96
CA PHE A 337 -11.44 -23.40 0.55
C PHE A 337 -11.42 -21.91 0.19
N THR A 338 -11.53 -21.01 1.16
CA THR A 338 -11.34 -19.55 0.96
C THR A 338 -9.96 -19.21 0.42
N PHE A 339 -8.95 -20.06 0.64
CA PHE A 339 -7.62 -19.82 0.12
C PHE A 339 -7.55 -19.86 -1.42
N TYR A 340 -8.38 -20.68 -2.09
CA TYR A 340 -8.30 -20.84 -3.55
C TYR A 340 -8.63 -19.56 -4.33
N PRO A 341 -9.71 -18.82 -4.02
CA PRO A 341 -9.96 -17.53 -4.67
C PRO A 341 -8.98 -16.44 -4.21
N ILE A 342 -8.49 -16.49 -2.96
CA ILE A 342 -7.56 -15.49 -2.43
C ILE A 342 -6.19 -15.58 -3.09
N PHE A 343 -5.69 -16.78 -3.37
CA PHE A 343 -4.33 -16.95 -3.86
C PHE A 343 -4.03 -16.16 -5.15
N PRO A 344 -4.86 -16.20 -6.22
CA PRO A 344 -4.67 -15.34 -7.38
C PRO A 344 -4.80 -13.83 -7.07
N MET A 345 -5.70 -13.45 -6.16
CA MET A 345 -5.81 -12.05 -5.72
C MET A 345 -4.55 -11.56 -5.00
N MET A 346 -3.88 -12.44 -4.24
CA MET A 346 -2.59 -12.12 -3.63
C MET A 346 -1.50 -11.94 -4.69
N ILE A 347 -1.45 -12.80 -5.71
CA ILE A 347 -0.53 -12.63 -6.84
C ILE A 347 -0.76 -11.28 -7.52
N ALA A 348 -2.03 -10.87 -7.70
CA ALA A 348 -2.37 -9.57 -8.25
C ALA A 348 -1.88 -8.42 -7.35
N MET A 349 -2.09 -8.52 -6.04
CA MET A 349 -1.71 -7.48 -5.07
C MET A 349 -0.18 -7.33 -4.97
N TYR A 350 0.55 -8.43 -4.79
CA TYR A 350 2.01 -8.40 -4.70
C TYR A 350 2.65 -8.11 -6.07
N GLY A 351 2.11 -8.68 -7.15
CA GLY A 351 2.55 -8.39 -8.51
C GLY A 351 2.33 -6.93 -8.90
N SER A 352 1.29 -6.28 -8.37
CA SER A 352 1.09 -4.84 -8.54
C SER A 352 2.19 -3.98 -7.90
N MET A 353 2.98 -4.51 -6.96
CA MET A 353 4.16 -3.80 -6.46
C MET A 353 5.21 -3.61 -7.57
N THR A 354 5.28 -4.53 -8.55
CA THR A 354 6.18 -4.38 -9.72
C THR A 354 5.73 -3.30 -10.70
N THR A 355 4.45 -2.91 -10.64
CA THR A 355 3.90 -1.80 -11.44
C THR A 355 4.47 -0.46 -11.00
N LEU A 356 5.00 -0.36 -9.78
CA LEU A 356 5.73 0.82 -9.29
C LEU A 356 6.95 1.11 -10.14
N GLU A 357 7.75 0.08 -10.40
CA GLU A 357 9.03 0.23 -11.08
C GLU A 357 8.84 0.29 -12.59
N ASN A 358 7.91 -0.51 -13.12
CA ASN A 358 7.67 -0.62 -14.55
C ASN A 358 6.17 -0.79 -14.85
N PRO A 359 5.40 0.32 -14.92
CA PRO A 359 3.96 0.27 -15.21
C PRO A 359 3.60 -0.37 -16.56
N ASP A 360 4.48 -0.21 -17.54
CA ASP A 360 4.36 -0.78 -18.90
C ASP A 360 5.13 -2.10 -19.06
N GLY A 361 5.65 -2.65 -17.95
CA GLY A 361 6.40 -3.89 -17.95
C GLY A 361 5.52 -5.10 -18.27
N PRO A 362 6.13 -6.22 -18.73
CA PRO A 362 5.41 -7.41 -19.14
C PRO A 362 4.60 -8.03 -17.99
N VAL A 363 5.12 -7.99 -16.76
CA VAL A 363 4.40 -8.51 -15.57
C VAL A 363 3.14 -7.70 -15.31
N SER A 364 3.25 -6.37 -15.32
CA SER A 364 2.12 -5.46 -15.11
C SER A 364 1.05 -5.63 -16.20
N PHE A 365 1.49 -5.75 -17.46
CA PHE A 365 0.62 -6.03 -18.59
C PHE A 365 -0.15 -7.35 -18.42
N TRP A 366 0.52 -8.48 -18.21
CA TRP A 366 -0.14 -9.79 -18.14
C TRP A 366 -1.06 -9.93 -16.93
N LEU A 367 -0.64 -9.43 -15.77
CA LEU A 367 -1.50 -9.42 -14.58
C LEU A 367 -2.76 -8.56 -14.79
N SER A 368 -2.68 -7.54 -15.65
CA SER A 368 -3.82 -6.70 -16.00
C SER A 368 -4.76 -7.33 -17.03
N MET A 369 -4.32 -8.37 -17.74
CA MET A 369 -5.14 -9.08 -18.74
C MET A 369 -5.82 -10.32 -18.18
N ILE A 370 -5.18 -11.03 -17.26
CA ILE A 370 -5.71 -12.29 -16.71
C ILE A 370 -6.92 -11.98 -15.80
N PRO A 371 -8.11 -12.57 -16.02
CA PRO A 371 -9.33 -12.26 -15.25
C PRO A 371 -9.23 -12.46 -13.73
N LEU A 372 -8.39 -13.40 -13.30
CA LEU A 372 -8.10 -13.67 -11.88
C LEU A 372 -7.18 -12.63 -11.23
N THR A 373 -6.62 -11.68 -11.98
CA THR A 373 -5.68 -10.69 -11.44
C THR A 373 -6.00 -9.27 -11.90
N SER A 374 -6.67 -9.14 -13.05
CA SER A 374 -7.02 -7.86 -13.69
C SER A 374 -7.84 -6.91 -12.83
N PRO A 375 -8.81 -7.33 -11.97
CA PRO A 375 -9.58 -6.38 -11.18
C PRO A 375 -8.72 -5.55 -10.21
N ILE A 376 -7.59 -6.12 -9.77
CA ILE A 376 -6.65 -5.47 -8.87
C ILE A 376 -5.52 -4.81 -9.70
N SER A 377 -4.91 -5.58 -10.61
CA SER A 377 -3.67 -5.16 -11.30
C SER A 377 -3.90 -4.10 -12.37
N MET A 378 -5.05 -4.09 -13.06
CA MET A 378 -5.29 -3.04 -14.05
C MET A 378 -5.52 -1.69 -13.37
N VAL A 379 -6.19 -1.69 -12.22
CA VAL A 379 -6.47 -0.49 -11.44
C VAL A 379 -5.20 0.17 -10.92
N THR A 380 -4.14 -0.60 -10.64
CA THR A 380 -2.85 -0.03 -10.23
C THR A 380 -2.09 0.66 -11.36
N ARG A 381 -2.38 0.31 -12.61
CA ARG A 381 -1.78 0.95 -13.79
C ARG A 381 -2.49 2.24 -14.18
N LEU A 382 -3.77 2.41 -13.86
CA LEU A 382 -4.57 3.57 -14.29
C LEU A 382 -3.93 4.93 -13.96
N PRO A 383 -3.37 5.18 -12.75
CA PRO A 383 -2.73 6.47 -12.43
C PRO A 383 -1.49 6.78 -13.28
N PHE A 384 -0.89 5.77 -13.91
CA PHE A 384 0.29 5.90 -14.78
C PHE A 384 -0.07 6.11 -16.25
N GLY A 385 -1.35 6.00 -16.60
CA GLY A 385 -1.85 6.13 -17.97
C GLY A 385 -1.75 4.82 -18.74
N VAL A 386 -2.90 4.23 -19.04
CA VAL A 386 -2.99 2.96 -19.78
C VAL A 386 -3.67 3.20 -21.13
N GLU A 387 -3.14 2.57 -22.17
CA GLU A 387 -3.73 2.65 -23.51
C GLU A 387 -5.15 2.05 -23.51
N TRP A 388 -6.08 2.72 -24.20
CA TRP A 388 -7.50 2.37 -24.18
C TRP A 388 -7.82 0.95 -24.67
N TRP A 389 -7.03 0.43 -25.61
CA TRP A 389 -7.21 -0.93 -26.13
C TRP A 389 -6.86 -1.99 -25.08
N GLU A 390 -5.88 -1.74 -24.21
CA GLU A 390 -5.54 -2.64 -23.10
C GLU A 390 -6.70 -2.73 -22.11
N ILE A 391 -7.31 -1.58 -21.78
CA ILE A 391 -8.50 -1.51 -20.94
C ILE A 391 -9.65 -2.29 -21.59
N ALA A 392 -9.91 -2.08 -22.89
CA ALA A 392 -10.98 -2.74 -23.60
C ALA A 392 -10.80 -4.27 -23.66
N ILE A 393 -9.60 -4.78 -23.96
CA ILE A 393 -9.30 -6.22 -24.00
C ILE A 393 -9.42 -6.82 -22.61
N SER A 394 -8.84 -6.19 -21.59
CA SER A 394 -8.92 -6.63 -20.20
C SER A 394 -10.38 -6.74 -19.71
N LEU A 395 -11.20 -5.72 -19.99
CA LEU A 395 -12.64 -5.74 -19.69
C LEU A 395 -13.37 -6.84 -20.45
N ALA A 396 -13.10 -7.03 -21.75
CA ALA A 396 -13.74 -8.07 -22.55
C ALA A 396 -13.42 -9.47 -21.99
N LEU A 397 -12.15 -9.74 -21.65
CA LEU A 397 -11.71 -10.99 -21.03
C LEU A 397 -12.34 -11.21 -19.66
N LEU A 398 -12.42 -10.16 -18.84
CA LEU A 398 -13.03 -10.21 -17.52
C LEU A 398 -14.55 -10.48 -17.61
N ILE A 399 -15.26 -9.78 -18.51
CA ILE A 399 -16.70 -9.99 -18.74
C ILE A 399 -16.97 -11.42 -19.23
N GLY A 400 -16.24 -11.88 -20.26
CA GLY A 400 -16.41 -13.23 -20.79
C GLY A 400 -16.15 -14.30 -19.72
N SER A 401 -15.10 -14.12 -18.92
CA SER A 401 -14.77 -15.03 -17.84
C SER A 401 -15.76 -14.98 -16.68
N MET A 402 -16.31 -13.80 -16.36
CA MET A 402 -17.38 -13.62 -15.37
C MET A 402 -18.65 -14.35 -15.78
N LEU A 403 -19.09 -14.22 -17.04
CA LEU A 403 -20.26 -14.95 -17.54
C LEU A 403 -20.05 -16.46 -17.50
N LEU A 404 -18.88 -16.93 -17.92
CA LEU A 404 -18.51 -18.34 -17.86
C LEU A 404 -18.46 -18.86 -16.41
N MET A 405 -17.93 -18.07 -15.49
CA MET A 405 -17.82 -18.46 -14.08
C MET A 405 -19.18 -18.46 -13.37
N VAL A 406 -20.05 -17.49 -13.65
CA VAL A 406 -21.46 -17.49 -13.20
C VAL A 406 -22.18 -18.74 -13.71
N PHE A 407 -21.99 -19.08 -14.98
CA PHE A 407 -22.56 -20.28 -15.58
C PHE A 407 -22.12 -21.55 -14.84
N PHE A 408 -20.81 -21.73 -14.60
CA PHE A 408 -20.30 -22.89 -13.86
C PHE A 408 -20.76 -22.90 -12.41
N ALA A 409 -20.69 -21.77 -11.72
CA ALA A 409 -21.14 -21.63 -10.34
C ALA A 409 -22.62 -22.03 -10.21
N SER A 410 -23.47 -21.64 -11.16
CA SER A 410 -24.89 -21.98 -11.12
C SER A 410 -25.18 -23.48 -11.26
N LYS A 411 -24.38 -24.20 -12.06
CA LYS A 411 -24.49 -25.65 -12.20
C LYS A 411 -24.04 -26.37 -10.92
N ILE A 412 -22.94 -25.91 -10.33
CA ILE A 412 -22.44 -26.44 -9.05
C ILE A 412 -23.46 -26.15 -7.95
N TYR A 413 -24.03 -24.93 -7.92
CA TYR A 413 -25.02 -24.51 -6.93
C TYR A 413 -26.26 -25.40 -6.96
N ARG A 414 -26.80 -25.70 -8.14
CA ARG A 414 -28.00 -26.55 -8.29
C ARG A 414 -27.83 -27.93 -7.67
N VAL A 415 -26.67 -28.56 -7.85
CA VAL A 415 -26.41 -29.93 -7.36
C VAL A 415 -25.91 -29.88 -5.91
N GLY A 416 -24.94 -29.02 -5.62
CA GLY A 416 -24.27 -28.93 -4.33
C GLY A 416 -25.21 -28.53 -3.19
N ILE A 417 -26.17 -27.64 -3.45
CA ILE A 417 -27.10 -27.19 -2.39
C ILE A 417 -28.04 -28.30 -1.89
N LEU A 418 -28.24 -29.36 -2.67
CA LEU A 418 -29.09 -30.50 -2.33
C LEU A 418 -28.29 -31.70 -1.79
N MET A 419 -26.96 -31.66 -1.85
CA MET A 419 -26.10 -32.76 -1.42
C MET A 419 -25.62 -32.55 0.01
N TYR A 420 -25.95 -33.47 0.92
CA TYR A 420 -25.54 -33.42 2.32
C TYR A 420 -24.51 -34.49 2.66
N GLY A 421 -23.50 -34.15 3.46
CA GLY A 421 -22.67 -35.10 4.21
C GLY A 421 -21.56 -35.78 3.41
N LYS A 422 -21.42 -35.51 2.11
CA LYS A 422 -20.32 -36.01 1.28
C LYS A 422 -19.57 -34.82 0.68
N LYS A 423 -18.31 -34.65 1.07
CA LYS A 423 -17.39 -33.65 0.47
C LYS A 423 -17.13 -34.04 -0.99
N PRO A 424 -17.66 -33.29 -1.98
CA PRO A 424 -17.44 -33.59 -3.38
C PRO A 424 -15.98 -33.33 -3.75
N SER A 425 -15.35 -34.27 -4.45
CA SER A 425 -14.03 -34.00 -5.02
C SER A 425 -14.13 -33.01 -6.20
N PHE A 426 -13.04 -32.32 -6.56
CA PHE A 426 -13.00 -31.49 -7.78
C PHE A 426 -13.45 -32.25 -9.03
N LYS A 427 -13.14 -33.55 -9.13
CA LYS A 427 -13.56 -34.42 -10.23
C LYS A 427 -15.07 -34.65 -10.25
N GLU A 428 -15.71 -34.73 -9.08
CA GLU A 428 -17.17 -34.83 -8.96
C GLU A 428 -17.86 -33.51 -9.31
N MET A 429 -17.33 -32.38 -8.81
CA MET A 429 -17.83 -31.05 -9.19
C MET A 429 -17.73 -30.83 -10.71
N TRP A 430 -16.65 -31.28 -11.34
CA TRP A 430 -16.50 -31.23 -12.80
C TRP A 430 -17.53 -32.09 -13.53
N LYS A 431 -17.90 -33.26 -12.99
CA LYS A 431 -18.98 -34.10 -13.55
C LYS A 431 -20.33 -33.39 -13.45
N TRP A 432 -20.60 -32.65 -12.37
CA TRP A 432 -21.86 -31.90 -12.21
C TRP A 432 -22.07 -30.88 -13.32
N MET A 433 -20.99 -30.34 -13.88
CA MET A 433 -21.09 -29.43 -15.01
C MET A 433 -21.65 -30.09 -16.29
N ARG A 434 -21.55 -31.42 -16.40
CA ARG A 434 -22.06 -32.21 -17.53
C ARG A 434 -23.49 -32.72 -17.33
N TYR A 435 -24.05 -32.61 -16.13
CA TYR A 435 -25.46 -32.95 -15.93
C TYR A 435 -26.33 -31.92 -16.65
N SER A 436 -27.20 -32.40 -17.54
CA SER A 436 -28.05 -31.55 -18.37
C SER A 436 -29.15 -30.88 -17.54
N SER A 437 -29.61 -29.74 -18.05
CA SER A 437 -30.69 -28.92 -17.50
C SER A 437 -31.92 -29.71 -17.11
#